data_AF-A0A7C5MQF0-F1
#
_entry.id   AF-A0A7C5MQF0-F1
#
_cell.length_a   1.000
_cell.length_b   1.000
_cell.length_c   1.000
_cell.angle_alpha   90.00
_cell.angle_beta   90.00
_cell.angle_gamma   90.00
#
_symmetry.space_group_name_H-M   'P 1'
#
loop_
_entity.id
_entity.type
_entity.pdbx_description
1 polymer ?
#
loop_
_entity_poly.entity_id
_entity_poly.type
_entity_poly.pdbx_seq_one_letter_code
_entity_poly.pdbx_strand_id
1 'polypeptide(L)'
;MERENLPNPRIAALLSFLFNGLGQIYNGEIKKGLTLIFFSGISMLILILGAIFLFYFIIRTFTPLSFLIWGVVLFLFGLTGMIIIGIYSISDAYYRAKRICDESERRDI
;
A
#
# COMPACT_ATOMS: atom_id res chain seq x y z
N MET A 1 -5.61 -14.07 32.72
CA MET A 1 -5.26 -12.93 31.86
C MET A 1 -4.35 -13.48 30.78
N GLU A 2 -4.89 -13.76 29.60
CA GLU A 2 -4.04 -14.11 28.44
C GLU A 2 -3.11 -12.92 28.19
N ARG A 3 -1.81 -13.18 28.09
CA ARG A 3 -0.87 -12.15 27.65
C ARG A 3 -1.29 -11.77 26.23
N GLU A 4 -1.90 -10.60 26.06
CA GLU A 4 -2.11 -10.05 24.72
C GLU A 4 -0.72 -10.03 24.05
N ASN A 5 -0.55 -10.81 22.99
CA ASN A 5 0.68 -10.83 22.22
C ASN A 5 0.80 -9.46 21.55
N LEU A 6 1.52 -8.53 22.21
CA LEU A 6 1.71 -7.19 21.70
C LEU A 6 2.32 -7.24 20.29
N PRO A 7 1.77 -6.49 19.34
CA PRO A 7 2.30 -6.47 17.99
C PRO A 7 3.71 -5.88 18.00
N ASN A 8 4.66 -6.57 17.37
CA ASN A 8 6.01 -6.04 17.22
C ASN A 8 6.02 -4.96 16.12
N PRO A 9 6.43 -3.70 16.41
CA PRO A 9 6.38 -2.61 15.44
C PRO A 9 7.20 -2.84 14.18
N ARG A 10 8.32 -3.58 14.29
CA ARG A 10 9.17 -3.89 13.14
C ARG A 10 8.51 -4.91 12.23
N ILE A 11 7.83 -5.90 12.83
CA ILE A 11 7.08 -6.93 12.08
C ILE A 11 5.88 -6.27 11.39
N ALA A 12 5.16 -5.38 12.07
CA ALA A 12 4.06 -4.61 11.47
C ALA A 12 4.51 -3.78 10.25
N ALA A 13 5.65 -3.09 10.36
CA ALA A 13 6.22 -2.33 9.26
C ALA A 13 6.64 -3.23 8.08
N LEU A 14 7.27 -4.37 8.37
CA LEU A 14 7.68 -5.35 7.35
C LEU A 14 6.47 -5.94 6.62
N LEU A 15 5.38 -6.25 7.35
CA LEU A 15 4.13 -6.73 6.78
C LEU A 15 3.53 -5.70 5.82
N SER A 16 3.45 -4.43 6.22
CA SER A 16 2.98 -3.36 5.33
C SER A 16 3.92 -3.11 4.15
N PHE A 17 5.22 -3.34 4.29
CA PHE A 17 6.17 -3.25 3.19
C PHE A 17 5.97 -4.36 2.15
N LEU A 18 5.75 -5.60 2.61
CA LEU A 18 5.46 -6.74 1.72
C LEU A 18 4.13 -6.58 1.01
N PHE A 19 3.11 -6.09 1.72
CA PHE A 19 1.80 -5.84 1.16
C PHE A 19 1.09 -4.73 1.92
N ASN A 20 0.77 -3.67 1.20
CA ASN A 20 0.11 -2.49 1.77
C ASN A 20 -1.14 -2.88 2.54
N GLY A 21 -1.22 -2.47 3.81
CA GLY A 21 -2.36 -2.74 4.70
C GLY A 21 -2.24 -4.00 5.56
N LEU A 22 -1.31 -4.91 5.31
CA LEU A 22 -1.13 -6.10 6.17
C LEU A 22 -0.62 -5.74 7.57
N GLY A 23 0.26 -4.75 7.70
CA GLY A 23 0.74 -4.30 9.01
C GLY A 23 -0.38 -3.75 9.89
N GLN A 24 -1.39 -3.12 9.28
CA GLN A 24 -2.58 -2.65 10.01
C GLN A 24 -3.50 -3.79 10.42
N ILE A 25 -3.65 -4.82 9.58
CA ILE A 25 -4.38 -6.05 9.92
C ILE A 25 -3.71 -6.75 11.10
N TYR A 26 -2.38 -6.84 11.09
CA TYR A 26 -1.59 -7.40 12.20
C TYR A 26 -1.75 -6.62 13.50
N ASN A 27 -1.89 -5.29 13.42
CA ASN A 27 -2.16 -4.44 14.58
C ASN A 27 -3.63 -4.49 15.06
N GLY A 28 -4.47 -5.35 14.47
CA GLY A 28 -5.90 -5.46 14.80
C GLY A 28 -6.82 -4.43 14.12
N GLU A 29 -6.27 -3.52 13.29
CA GLU A 29 -7.04 -2.50 12.57
C GLU A 29 -7.51 -3.00 11.19
N ILE A 30 -8.34 -4.05 11.17
CA ILE A 30 -8.81 -4.72 9.95
C ILE A 30 -9.46 -3.74 8.95
N LYS A 31 -10.32 -2.83 9.44
CA LYS A 31 -11.01 -1.86 8.58
C LYS A 31 -10.03 -0.96 7.82
N LYS A 32 -9.03 -0.42 8.51
CA LYS A 32 -8.02 0.44 7.89
C LYS A 32 -7.13 -0.34 6.94
N GLY A 33 -6.69 -1.53 7.36
CA GLY A 33 -5.92 -2.44 6.52
C GLY A 33 -6.61 -2.73 5.19
N LEU A 34 -7.91 -3.08 5.24
CA LEU A 34 -8.69 -3.36 4.04
C LEU A 34 -8.88 -2.13 3.16
N THR A 35 -9.10 -0.94 3.75
CA THR A 35 -9.14 0.31 2.99
C THR A 35 -7.82 0.59 2.27
N LEU A 36 -6.69 0.37 2.92
CA LEU A 36 -5.36 0.57 2.33
C LEU A 36 -5.06 -0.44 1.22
N ILE A 37 -5.45 -1.71 1.40
CA ILE A 37 -5.39 -2.73 0.36
C ILE A 37 -6.21 -2.30 -0.86
N PHE A 38 -7.44 -1.80 -0.64
CA PHE A 38 -8.32 -1.36 -1.71
C PHE A 38 -7.74 -0.19 -2.52
N PHE A 39 -7.27 0.86 -1.85
CA PHE A 39 -6.64 2.00 -2.53
C PHE A 39 -5.33 1.61 -3.24
N SER A 40 -4.50 0.79 -2.61
CA SER A 40 -3.30 0.25 -3.26
C SER A 40 -3.67 -0.58 -4.51
N GLY A 41 -4.76 -1.35 -4.45
CA GLY A 41 -5.29 -2.11 -5.57
C GLY A 41 -5.75 -1.23 -6.73
N ILE A 42 -6.40 -0.09 -6.44
CA ILE A 42 -6.77 0.90 -7.46
C ILE A 42 -5.53 1.48 -8.13
N SER A 43 -4.52 1.90 -7.36
CA SER A 43 -3.27 2.43 -7.94
C SER A 43 -2.55 1.39 -8.79
N MET A 44 -2.54 0.13 -8.37
CA MET A 44 -1.97 -0.98 -9.13
C MET A 44 -2.75 -1.23 -10.42
N LEU A 45 -4.09 -1.19 -10.39
CA LEU A 45 -4.92 -1.35 -11.58
C LEU A 45 -4.65 -0.24 -12.60
N ILE A 46 -4.55 1.01 -12.15
CA ILE A 46 -4.23 2.15 -13.02
C ILE A 46 -2.85 1.97 -13.67
N LEU A 47 -1.86 1.51 -12.92
CA LEU A 47 -0.52 1.22 -13.44
C LEU A 47 -0.57 0.13 -14.50
N ILE A 48 -1.29 -0.97 -14.25
CA ILE A 48 -1.46 -2.07 -15.20
C ILE A 48 -2.14 -1.59 -16.49
N LEU A 49 -3.21 -0.79 -16.38
CA LEU A 49 -3.89 -0.21 -17.55
C LEU A 49 -2.96 0.69 -18.36
N GLY A 50 -2.18 1.54 -17.69
CA GLY A 50 -1.15 2.36 -18.34
C GLY A 50 -0.12 1.51 -19.07
N ALA A 51 0.38 0.44 -18.44
CA ALA A 51 1.33 -0.49 -19.04
C ALA A 51 0.76 -1.23 -20.26
N ILE A 52 -0.51 -1.66 -20.20
CA ILE A 52 -1.20 -2.27 -21.35
C ILE A 52 -1.30 -1.29 -22.52
N PHE A 53 -1.62 -0.02 -22.26
CA PHE A 53 -1.71 0.99 -23.31
C PHE A 53 -0.36 1.25 -23.97
N LEU A 54 0.71 1.32 -23.17
CA LEU A 54 2.08 1.43 -23.67
C LEU A 54 2.48 0.22 -24.50
N PHE A 55 2.21 -1.00 -24.01
CA PHE A 55 2.51 -2.23 -24.72
C PHE A 55 1.74 -2.34 -26.04
N TYR A 56 0.45 -2.00 -26.01
CA TYR A 56 -0.39 -1.98 -27.21
C TYR A 56 0.15 -1.00 -28.26
N PHE A 57 0.58 0.19 -27.84
CA PHE A 57 1.20 1.19 -28.72
C PHE A 57 2.48 0.67 -29.38
N ILE A 58 3.32 -0.08 -28.64
CA ILE A 58 4.57 -0.66 -29.17
C ILE A 58 4.29 -1.74 -30.24
N ILE A 59 3.30 -2.59 -30.03
CA ILE A 59 2.99 -3.72 -30.93
C ILE A 59 2.23 -3.26 -32.18
N ARG A 60 1.38 -2.24 -32.08
CA ARG A 60 0.56 -1.76 -33.21
C ARG A 60 1.21 -0.59 -33.94
N THR A 61 1.63 -0.83 -35.18
CA THR A 61 2.23 0.15 -36.09
C THR A 61 1.37 1.40 -36.38
N PHE A 62 0.03 1.29 -36.31
CA PHE A 62 -0.90 2.38 -36.67
C PHE A 62 -1.63 3.03 -35.48
N THR A 63 -1.05 2.99 -34.28
CA THR A 63 -1.71 3.57 -33.08
C THR A 63 -1.50 5.09 -33.03
N PRO A 64 -2.54 5.90 -32.78
CA PRO A 64 -2.38 7.34 -32.65
C PRO A 64 -1.58 7.73 -31.41
N LEU A 65 -0.80 8.81 -31.51
CA LEU A 65 0.12 9.30 -30.47
C LEU A 65 -0.58 9.59 -29.12
N SER A 66 -1.89 9.87 -29.15
CA SER A 66 -2.70 10.08 -27.95
C SER A 66 -2.70 8.88 -27.01
N PHE A 67 -2.67 7.64 -27.53
CA PHE A 67 -2.63 6.43 -26.70
C PHE A 67 -1.31 6.30 -25.94
N LEU A 68 -0.19 6.73 -26.55
CA LEU A 68 1.10 6.79 -25.88
C LEU A 68 1.06 7.80 -24.73
N ILE A 69 0.57 9.02 -24.98
CA ILE A 69 0.49 10.08 -23.96
C ILE A 69 -0.37 9.61 -22.79
N TRP A 70 -1.57 9.09 -23.05
CA TRP A 70 -2.46 8.58 -22.00
C TRP A 70 -1.86 7.38 -21.27
N GLY A 71 -1.19 6.46 -21.99
CA GLY A 71 -0.48 5.33 -21.38
C GLY A 71 0.60 5.79 -20.41
N VAL A 72 1.44 6.76 -20.80
CA VAL A 72 2.48 7.32 -19.93
C VAL A 72 1.86 8.03 -18.72
N VAL A 73 0.83 8.85 -18.93
CA VAL A 73 0.16 9.58 -17.85
C VAL A 73 -0.43 8.62 -16.82
N LEU A 74 -1.19 7.60 -17.26
CA LEU A 74 -1.77 6.60 -16.36
C LEU A 74 -0.69 5.79 -15.63
N PHE A 75 0.38 5.40 -16.34
CA PHE A 75 1.48 4.65 -15.75
C PHE A 75 2.18 5.44 -14.64
N LEU A 76 2.55 6.70 -14.90
CA LEU A 76 3.20 7.57 -13.93
C LEU A 76 2.28 7.91 -12.75
N PHE A 77 1.00 8.15 -13.02
CA PHE A 77 0.01 8.41 -11.98
C PHE A 77 -0.17 7.20 -11.06
N GLY A 78 -0.31 6.00 -11.63
CA GLY A 78 -0.40 4.74 -10.88
C GLY A 78 0.85 4.47 -10.06
N LEU A 79 2.03 4.66 -10.64
CA LEU A 79 3.32 4.48 -9.96
C LEU A 79 3.49 5.45 -8.78
N THR A 80 3.19 6.73 -9.00
CA THR A 80 3.29 7.76 -7.96
C THR A 80 2.33 7.45 -6.81
N GLY A 81 1.08 7.07 -7.12
CA GLY A 81 0.11 6.64 -6.12
C GLY A 81 0.59 5.45 -5.31
N MET A 82 1.18 4.45 -5.96
CA MET A 82 1.69 3.25 -5.30
C MET A 82 2.84 3.55 -4.32
N ILE A 83 3.76 4.45 -4.70
CA ILE A 83 4.87 4.88 -3.85
C ILE A 83 4.35 5.63 -2.62
N ILE A 84 3.45 6.61 -2.82
CA ILE A 84 2.89 7.42 -1.73
C ILE A 84 2.12 6.52 -0.74
N ILE A 85 1.24 5.66 -1.25
CA ILE A 85 0.46 4.74 -0.43
C ILE A 85 1.37 3.76 0.31
N GLY A 86 2.41 3.25 -0.35
CA GLY A 86 3.37 2.34 0.27
C GLY A 86 4.10 2.96 1.45
N ILE A 87 4.67 4.15 1.26
CA ILE A 87 5.37 4.88 2.34
C ILE A 87 4.41 5.17 3.50
N TYR A 88 3.19 5.61 3.20
CA TYR A 88 2.15 5.85 4.20
C TYR A 88 1.80 4.57 4.97
N SER A 89 1.61 3.44 4.26
CA SER A 89 1.23 2.16 4.86
C SER A 89 2.28 1.62 5.84
N ILE A 90 3.56 1.73 5.48
CA ILE A 90 4.68 1.29 6.33
C ILE A 90 4.77 2.15 7.58
N SER A 91 4.73 3.47 7.39
CA SER A 91 4.86 4.44 8.49
C SER A 91 3.69 4.28 9.48
N ASP A 92 2.46 4.21 8.98
CA ASP A 92 1.27 4.09 9.82
C ASP A 92 1.27 2.77 10.61
N ALA A 93 1.62 1.65 9.98
CA ALA A 93 1.69 0.36 10.67
C ALA A 93 2.74 0.35 11.79
N TYR A 94 3.91 0.98 11.56
CA TYR A 94 4.95 1.11 12.58
C TYR A 94 4.48 1.94 13.78
N TYR A 95 3.97 3.16 13.53
CA TYR A 95 3.54 4.06 14.60
C TYR A 95 2.34 3.52 15.37
N ARG A 96 1.46 2.75 14.71
CA ARG A 96 0.33 2.13 15.37
C ARG A 96 0.75 1.01 16.30
N ALA A 97 1.61 0.11 15.85
CA ALA A 97 2.15 -0.96 16.68
C ALA A 97 2.93 -0.40 17.88
N LYS A 98 3.74 0.65 17.66
CA LYS A 98 4.48 1.33 18.73
C LYS A 98 3.53 1.90 19.79
N ARG A 99 2.45 2.58 19.38
CA ARG A 99 1.44 3.09 20.33
C ARG A 99 0.80 1.98 21.17
N ILE A 100 0.45 0.85 20.55
CA ILE A 100 -0.14 -0.29 21.27
C ILE A 100 0.83 -0.80 22.34
N CYS A 101 2.12 -0.89 22.02
CA CYS A 101 3.17 -1.28 22.97
C CYS A 101 3.31 -0.27 24.12
N ASP A 102 3.42 1.02 23.80
CA ASP A 102 3.59 2.10 24.79
C ASP A 102 2.35 2.24 25.71
N GLU A 103 1.14 1.97 25.19
CA GLU A 103 -0.11 1.96 25.98
C GLU A 103 -0.18 0.76 26.92
N SER A 104 0.30 -0.41 26.50
CA SER A 104 0.38 -1.58 27.38
C SER A 104 1.33 -1.35 28.54
N GLU A 105 2.54 -0.85 28.25
CA GLU A 105 3.56 -0.58 29.28
C GLU A 105 3.05 0.40 30.33
N ARG A 106 2.28 1.43 29.93
CA ARG A 106 1.65 2.36 30.89
C ARG A 106 0.53 1.77 31.74
N ARG A 107 -0.15 0.71 31.28
CA ARG A 107 -1.19 0.04 32.09
C ARG A 107 -0.62 -0.90 33.14
N ASP A 108 0.63 -1.31 32.98
CA ASP A 108 1.33 -2.21 33.88
C ASP A 108 2.07 -1.46 35.02
N ILE A 109 2.08 -0.12 35.02
CA ILE A 109 2.63 0.79 36.05
C ILE A 109 1.52 1.30 36.95
#